data_AF-A0A063C4E1-F1
#
_entry.id   AF-A0A063C4E1-F1
#
_cell.length_a   1.000
_cell.length_b   1.000
_cell.length_c   1.000
_cell.angle_alpha   90.00
_cell.angle_beta   90.00
_cell.angle_gamma   90.00
#
_symmetry.space_group_name_H-M   'P 1'
#
loop_
_entity.id
_entity.type
_entity.pdbx_description
1 polymer ?
#
loop_
_entity_poly.entity_id
_entity_poly.type
_entity_poly.pdbx_seq_one_letter_code
_entity_poly.pdbx_strand_id
1 'polypeptide(L)'
;MVDSRHCRHKVFNASWTIDGVKKDKSLFEMIRNTHKKTPDYTVSAYSDNAAVLQGEPAHFWAPDYSTGTWTLTPEVAHILAKVEVNLIA
;
A
#
# COMPACT_ATOMS: atom_id res chain seq x y z
N MET A 1 18.67 -12.22 -7.28
CA MET A 1 18.26 -10.81 -7.19
C MET A 1 17.64 -10.39 -5.86
N VAL A 2 17.64 -11.24 -4.80
CA VAL A 2 16.97 -10.96 -3.51
C VAL A 2 17.74 -10.00 -2.58
N ASP A 3 18.98 -9.62 -2.94
CA ASP A 3 19.82 -8.75 -2.09
C ASP A 3 20.20 -7.41 -2.71
N SER A 4 19.54 -7.02 -3.80
CA SER A 4 19.74 -5.69 -4.37
C SER A 4 19.23 -4.61 -3.40
N ARG A 5 19.89 -3.44 -3.37
CA ARG A 5 19.48 -2.30 -2.53
C ARG A 5 18.02 -1.91 -2.78
N HIS A 6 17.57 -2.07 -4.02
CA HIS A 6 16.21 -1.82 -4.46
C HIS A 6 15.23 -2.82 -3.84
N CYS A 7 15.49 -4.13 -3.97
CA CYS A 7 14.61 -5.18 -3.44
C CYS A 7 14.47 -5.13 -1.90
N ARG A 8 15.55 -4.76 -1.20
CA ARG A 8 15.56 -4.68 0.27
C ARG A 8 15.23 -3.30 0.85
N HIS A 9 14.96 -2.31 0.00
CA HIS A 9 14.71 -0.93 0.42
C HIS A 9 15.76 -0.43 1.46
N LYS A 10 17.04 -0.77 1.27
CA LYS A 10 18.10 -0.58 2.29
C LYS A 10 18.24 0.90 2.71
N VAL A 11 18.11 1.82 1.76
CA VAL A 11 18.17 3.27 2.01
C VAL A 11 16.96 3.75 2.82
N PHE A 12 15.77 3.24 2.52
CA PHE A 12 14.54 3.63 3.22
C PHE A 12 14.51 3.16 4.67
N ASN A 13 15.14 2.03 4.97
CA ASN A 13 15.26 1.47 6.32
C ASN A 13 16.55 1.88 7.07
N ALA A 14 17.42 2.69 6.47
CA ALA A 14 18.69 3.08 7.09
C ALA A 14 18.50 4.06 8.26
N SER A 15 19.47 4.07 9.18
CA SER A 15 19.66 5.15 10.16
C SER A 15 20.38 6.33 9.52
N TRP A 16 20.02 7.56 9.90
CA TRP A 16 20.53 8.77 9.28
C TRP A 16 21.24 9.67 10.30
N THR A 17 22.34 10.29 9.87
CA THR A 17 23.00 11.39 10.58
C THR A 17 23.09 12.55 9.59
N ILE A 18 22.54 13.71 9.95
CA ILE A 18 22.51 14.90 9.10
C ILE A 18 23.18 16.02 9.89
N ASP A 19 24.23 16.62 9.32
CA ASP A 19 25.05 17.68 9.94
C ASP A 19 25.58 17.29 11.34
N GLY A 20 26.03 16.04 11.47
CA GLY A 20 26.51 15.48 12.73
C GLY A 20 25.42 15.08 13.73
N VAL A 21 24.14 15.35 13.44
CA VAL A 21 23.01 15.01 14.31
C VAL A 21 22.33 13.73 13.85
N LYS A 22 22.36 12.70 14.72
CA LYS A 22 21.65 11.44 14.49
C LYS A 22 20.13 11.67 14.49
N LYS A 23 19.41 11.02 13.57
CA LYS A 23 17.96 11.07 13.47
C LYS A 23 17.33 9.79 14.03
N ASP A 24 16.21 9.96 14.72
CA ASP A 24 15.53 8.88 15.44
C ASP A 24 14.70 7.96 14.55
N LYS A 25 14.36 8.41 13.34
CA LYS A 25 13.51 7.68 12.39
C LYS A 25 14.22 7.49 11.05
N SER A 26 14.05 6.32 10.46
CA SER A 26 14.32 6.06 9.06
C SER A 26 13.30 6.75 8.15
N LEU A 27 13.59 6.83 6.84
CA LEU A 27 12.65 7.39 5.87
C LEU A 27 11.32 6.63 5.86
N PHE A 28 11.38 5.29 5.96
CA PHE A 28 10.18 4.46 5.97
C PHE A 28 9.35 4.63 7.25
N GLU A 29 10.01 4.81 8.40
CA GLU A 29 9.31 5.12 9.65
C GLU A 29 8.64 6.49 9.64
N MET A 30 9.23 7.47 8.96
CA MET A 30 8.58 8.78 8.75
C MET A 30 7.34 8.65 7.86
N ILE A 31 7.37 7.80 6.83
CA ILE A 31 6.19 7.49 6.02
C ILE A 31 5.13 6.78 6.87
N ARG A 32 5.48 5.72 7.62
CA ARG A 32 4.53 5.03 8.52
C ARG A 32 3.93 5.96 9.58
N ASN A 33 4.63 7.03 9.95
CA ASN A 33 4.16 8.01 10.91
C ASN A 33 2.93 8.79 10.40
N THR A 34 2.74 8.97 9.09
CA THR A 34 1.53 9.61 8.56
C THR A 34 0.31 8.74 8.84
N HIS A 35 0.41 7.44 8.55
CA HIS A 35 -0.64 6.46 8.87
C HIS A 35 -0.88 6.33 10.39
N LYS A 36 0.17 6.35 11.22
CA LYS A 36 0.01 6.37 12.69
C LYS A 36 -0.79 7.58 13.20
N LYS A 37 -0.69 8.73 12.51
CA LYS A 37 -1.42 9.96 12.88
C LYS A 37 -2.83 10.00 12.30
N THR A 38 -3.04 9.39 11.14
CA THR A 38 -4.34 9.37 10.44
C THR A 38 -4.58 7.95 9.90
N PRO A 39 -5.04 7.03 10.77
CA PRO A 39 -5.29 5.63 10.39
C PRO A 39 -6.66 5.43 9.74
N ASP A 40 -7.51 6.45 9.79
CA ASP A 40 -8.92 6.35 9.38
C ASP A 40 -9.06 5.87 7.94
N TYR A 41 -10.10 5.06 7.72
CA TYR A 41 -10.43 4.49 6.41
C TYR A 41 -9.33 3.60 5.79
N THR A 42 -8.28 3.22 6.52
CA THR A 42 -7.28 2.28 6.00
C THR A 42 -7.68 0.84 6.33
N VAL A 43 -7.79 0.01 5.29
CA VAL A 43 -8.00 -1.45 5.45
C VAL A 43 -6.65 -2.17 5.46
N SER A 44 -5.70 -1.76 4.61
CA SER A 44 -4.36 -2.34 4.53
C SER A 44 -3.33 -1.29 4.10
N ALA A 45 -2.21 -1.23 4.82
CA ALA A 45 -1.06 -0.42 4.47
C ALA A 45 0.25 -1.11 4.92
N TYR A 46 1.25 -1.11 4.04
CA TYR A 46 2.62 -1.63 4.29
C TYR A 46 2.74 -3.15 4.56
N SER A 47 1.66 -3.92 4.43
CA SER A 47 1.64 -5.38 4.57
C SER A 47 1.47 -6.13 3.25
N ASP A 48 1.18 -5.40 2.17
CA ASP A 48 0.98 -5.93 0.82
C ASP A 48 1.65 -4.99 -0.22
N ASN A 49 1.61 -5.38 -1.48
CA ASN A 49 2.14 -4.62 -2.62
C ASN A 49 1.30 -3.39 -2.97
N ALA A 50 0.12 -3.24 -2.38
CA ALA A 50 -0.78 -2.11 -2.59
C ALA A 50 -1.42 -1.66 -1.27
N ALA A 51 -1.85 -0.40 -1.23
CA ALA A 51 -2.71 0.07 -0.14
C ALA A 51 -4.18 -0.21 -0.47
N VAL A 52 -4.96 -0.54 0.55
CA VAL A 52 -6.41 -0.72 0.44
C VAL A 52 -7.10 0.22 1.41
N LEU A 53 -8.02 1.02 0.87
CA LEU A 53 -8.85 1.97 1.59
C LEU A 53 -10.26 1.41 1.74
N GLN A 54 -10.91 1.79 2.83
CA GLN A 54 -12.31 1.51 3.09
C GLN A 54 -13.13 2.10 1.96
N GLY A 55 -14.02 1.27 1.44
CA GLY A 55 -14.95 1.65 0.39
C GLY A 55 -16.35 1.82 0.96
N GLU A 56 -17.27 2.12 0.07
CA GLU A 56 -18.69 2.29 0.40
C GLU A 56 -19.53 1.13 -0.15
N PRO A 57 -20.74 0.93 0.40
CA PRO A 57 -21.71 0.03 -0.20
C PRO A 57 -21.94 0.39 -1.68
N ALA A 58 -21.81 -0.61 -2.53
CA ALA A 58 -21.96 -0.52 -3.97
C ALA A 58 -22.61 -1.80 -4.50
N HIS A 59 -22.69 -1.90 -5.81
CA HIS A 59 -23.18 -3.09 -6.48
C HIS A 59 -22.11 -3.59 -7.45
N PHE A 60 -21.65 -4.82 -7.23
CA PHE A 60 -20.71 -5.49 -8.11
C PHE A 60 -21.46 -6.19 -9.23
N TRP A 61 -21.11 -5.82 -10.45
CA TRP A 61 -21.72 -6.34 -11.66
C TRP A 61 -20.77 -7.36 -12.31
N ALA A 62 -21.12 -8.63 -12.18
CA ALA A 62 -20.30 -9.73 -12.68
C ALA A 62 -21.18 -10.93 -13.09
N PRO A 63 -20.70 -11.79 -14.00
CA PRO A 63 -21.36 -13.05 -14.29
C PRO A 63 -21.31 -13.98 -13.07
N ASP A 64 -22.43 -14.62 -12.76
CA ASP A 64 -22.44 -15.77 -11.87
C ASP A 64 -21.64 -16.91 -12.52
N TYR A 65 -20.63 -17.42 -11.80
CA TYR A 65 -19.69 -18.41 -12.34
C TYR A 65 -20.35 -19.76 -12.67
N SER A 66 -21.52 -20.05 -12.11
CA SER A 66 -22.22 -21.32 -12.33
C SER A 66 -23.17 -21.29 -13.52
N THR A 67 -23.80 -20.14 -13.77
CA THR A 67 -24.85 -19.97 -14.79
C THR A 67 -24.44 -19.11 -15.97
N GLY A 68 -23.37 -18.32 -15.84
CA GLY A 68 -22.93 -17.35 -16.85
C GLY A 68 -23.87 -16.15 -16.99
N THR A 69 -24.93 -16.05 -16.17
CA THR A 69 -25.87 -14.93 -16.20
C THR A 69 -25.27 -13.77 -15.42
N TRP A 70 -25.39 -12.55 -15.96
CA TRP A 70 -24.93 -11.36 -15.26
C TRP A 70 -25.84 -11.01 -14.08
N THR A 71 -25.22 -10.74 -12.93
CA THR A 71 -25.92 -10.46 -11.68
C THR A 71 -25.35 -9.22 -11.02
N LEU A 72 -26.22 -8.49 -10.32
CA LEU A 72 -25.88 -7.28 -9.59
C LEU A 72 -25.92 -7.60 -8.10
N THR A 73 -24.74 -7.71 -7.48
CA THR A 73 -24.61 -8.16 -6.09
C THR A 73 -24.27 -6.97 -5.19
N PRO A 74 -25.07 -6.67 -4.14
CA PRO A 74 -24.72 -5.62 -3.18
C PRO A 74 -23.52 -6.06 -2.34
N GLU A 75 -22.45 -5.26 -2.34
CA GLU A 75 -21.23 -5.50 -1.56
C GLU A 75 -20.52 -4.18 -1.22
N VAL A 76 -19.53 -4.21 -0.33
CA VAL A 76 -18.67 -3.05 -0.08
C VAL A 76 -17.53 -3.04 -1.09
N ALA A 77 -17.48 -2.01 -1.94
CA ALA A 77 -16.44 -1.88 -2.96
C ALA A 77 -15.25 -1.06 -2.42
N HIS A 78 -14.27 -1.76 -1.84
CA HIS A 78 -13.00 -1.16 -1.39
C HIS A 78 -12.17 -0.57 -2.55
N ILE A 79 -11.31 0.40 -2.22
CA ILE A 79 -10.44 1.08 -3.20
C ILE A 79 -9.00 0.64 -2.99
N LEU A 80 -8.35 0.17 -4.05
CA LEU A 80 -6.92 -0.18 -4.05
C LEU A 80 -6.10 0.89 -4.80
N ALA A 81 -4.93 1.23 -4.26
CA ALA A 81 -3.98 2.15 -4.89
C ALA A 81 -2.55 1.60 -4.85
N LYS A 82 -1.87 1.67 -6.01
CA LYS A 82 -0.47 1.29 -6.17
C LYS A 82 0.18 2.13 -7.28
N VAL A 83 1.42 2.56 -7.06
CA VAL A 83 2.24 3.24 -8.06
C VAL A 83 3.61 2.58 -8.07
N GLU A 84 4.09 2.21 -9.25
CA GLU A 84 5.44 1.69 -9.47
C GLU A 84 6.13 2.51 -10.56
N VAL A 85 7.45 2.55 -10.51
CA VAL A 85 8.28 3.18 -11.54
C VAL A 85 9.18 2.14 -12.18
N ASN A 86 9.25 2.14 -13.51
CA ASN A 86 10.22 1.34 -14.23
C ASN A 86 11.52 2.12 -14.36
N LEU A 87 12.47 1.83 -13.47
CA LEU A 87 13.86 2.24 -13.65
C LEU A 87 14.50 1.29 -14.64
N ILE A 88 14.66 1.72 -15.90
CA ILE A 88 15.58 1.07 -16.83
C ILE A 88 16.98 1.35 -16.26
N ALA A 89 17.67 0.28 -15.82
CA ALA A 89 19.04 0.34 -15.33
C ALA A 89 20.03 0.39 -16.51
#